data_AF-A0A2T1F6V7-F1
#
_entry.id   AF-A0A2T1F6V7-F1
#
_cell.length_a   1.000
_cell.length_b   1.000
_cell.length_c   1.000
_cell.angle_alpha   90.00
_cell.angle_beta   90.00
_cell.angle_gamma   90.00
#
_symmetry.space_group_name_H-M   'P 1'
#
loop_
_entity.id
_entity.type
_entity.pdbx_description
1 polymer ?
#
loop_
_entity_poly.entity_id
_entity_poly.type
_entity_poly.pdbx_seq_one_letter_code
_entity_poly.pdbx_strand_id
1 'polypeptide(L)' 'MLPFEKCPVCAGQIVEKEVNEKIKGGGKAVTLKVRAYVCSQCSERLYSLDIVKKFERIKAQLERPVSPT' A
#
# COMPACT_ATOMS: atom_id res chain seq x y z
N MET A 1 0.07 -11.90 -10.15
CA MET A 1 -1.35 -12.07 -10.48
C MET A 1 -2.14 -11.91 -9.19
N LEU A 2 -3.27 -11.19 -9.18
CA LEU A 2 -4.17 -11.25 -8.03
C LEU A 2 -4.88 -12.61 -8.02
N PRO A 3 -5.04 -13.27 -6.86
CA PRO A 3 -5.77 -14.52 -6.78
C PRO A 3 -7.31 -14.32 -6.74
N PHE A 4 -7.81 -13.09 -6.91
CA PHE A 4 -9.23 -12.77 -6.75
C PHE A 4 -9.78 -12.04 -7.99
N GLU A 5 -10.89 -12.55 -8.53
CA GLU A 5 -11.64 -11.89 -9.62
C GLU A 5 -12.55 -10.75 -9.11
N LYS A 6 -12.98 -10.83 -7.84
CA LYS A 6 -13.86 -9.88 -7.17
C LYS A 6 -13.27 -9.44 -5.83
N CYS A 7 -13.74 -8.31 -5.32
CA CYS A 7 -13.31 -7.79 -4.02
C CYS A 7 -13.61 -8.81 -2.91
N PRO A 8 -12.61 -9.24 -2.12
CA PRO A 8 -12.83 -10.21 -1.05
C PRO A 8 -13.64 -9.63 0.13
N VAL A 9 -13.84 -8.31 0.18
CA VAL A 9 -14.57 -7.62 1.25
C VAL A 9 -16.05 -7.46 0.92
N CYS A 10 -16.40 -7.14 -0.33
CA CYS A 10 -17.78 -6.81 -0.72
C CYS A 10 -18.27 -7.48 -2.01
N ALA A 11 -17.48 -8.36 -2.62
CA ALA A 11 -17.72 -8.97 -3.94
C ALA A 11 -17.86 -7.97 -5.13
N GLY A 12 -17.54 -6.69 -4.91
CA GLY A 12 -17.54 -5.67 -5.96
C GLY A 12 -16.41 -5.82 -6.98
N GLN A 13 -16.54 -5.10 -8.10
CA GLN A 13 -15.52 -5.08 -9.15
C GLN A 13 -14.20 -4.49 -8.65
N ILE A 14 -13.10 -5.10 -9.07
CA ILE A 14 -11.74 -4.62 -8.84
C ILE A 14 -11.22 -3.98 -10.12
N VAL A 15 -10.56 -2.83 -10.01
CA VAL A 15 -9.84 -2.17 -11.10
C VAL A 15 -8.39 -1.90 -10.72
N GLU A 16 -7.44 -2.09 -11.64
CA GLU A 16 -6.06 -1.66 -11.42
C GLU A 16 -5.96 -0.15 -11.67
N LYS A 17 -5.39 0.60 -10.73
CA LYS A 17 -5.10 2.02 -10.91
C LYS A 17 -3.91 2.46 -10.05
N GLU A 18 -3.37 3.62 -10.36
CA GLU A 18 -2.35 4.25 -9.56
C GLU A 18 -2.97 4.96 -8.35
N VAL A 19 -2.41 4.71 -7.16
CA VAL A 19 -2.85 5.31 -5.89
C VAL A 19 -1.69 5.92 -5.13
N ASN A 20 -2.00 6.93 -4.32
CA ASN A 20 -1.09 7.45 -3.32
C ASN A 20 -1.29 6.68 -2.01
N GLU A 21 -0.21 6.10 -1.51
CA GLU A 21 -0.16 5.39 -0.23
C GLU A 21 0.78 6.13 0.74
N LYS A 22 0.28 6.44 1.94
CA LYS A 22 1.03 7.17 2.96
C LYS A 22 1.59 6.19 3.98
N ILE A 23 2.90 6.00 3.97
CA ILE A 23 3.60 5.17 4.96
C ILE A 23 4.11 6.07 6.09
N LYS A 24 3.85 5.67 7.33
CA LYS A 24 4.30 6.37 8.54
C LYS A 24 5.23 5.48 9.34
N GLY A 25 6.23 6.07 9.99
CA GLY A 25 7.09 5.40 10.97
C GLY A 25 8.07 6.36 11.64
N GLY A 26 8.44 6.11 12.91
CA GLY A 26 9.42 6.94 13.63
C GLY A 26 9.09 8.44 13.68
N GLY A 27 7.80 8.80 13.74
CA GLY A 27 7.33 10.20 13.68
C GLY A 27 7.39 10.85 12.29
N LYS A 28 7.87 10.14 11.27
CA LYS A 28 7.99 10.60 9.88
C LYS A 28 6.88 10.00 9.01
N ALA A 29 6.67 10.59 7.84
CA ALA A 29 5.78 10.06 6.82
C ALA A 29 6.32 10.27 5.41
N VAL A 30 6.06 9.32 4.52
CA VAL A 30 6.32 9.44 3.08
C VAL A 30 5.07 9.05 2.31
N THR A 31 4.83 9.70 1.17
CA THR A 31 3.76 9.33 0.25
C THR A 31 4.38 8.69 -0.99
N LEU A 32 3.88 7.52 -1.36
CA LEU A 32 4.35 6.76 -2.51
C LEU A 32 3.21 6.62 -3.50
N LYS A 33 3.57 6.77 -4.77
CA LYS A 33 2.69 6.48 -5.89
C LYS A 33 2.93 5.03 -6.32
N VAL A 34 1.90 4.20 -6.26
CA VAL A 34 1.99 2.76 -6.55
C VAL A 34 0.79 2.27 -7.34
N ARG A 35 0.96 1.22 -8.15
CA ARG A 35 -0.17 0.52 -8.76
C ARG A 35 -0.83 -0.37 -7.73
N ALA A 36 -2.15 -0.30 -7.62
CA ALA A 36 -2.94 -1.13 -6.74
C ALA A 36 -4.21 -1.56 -7.45
N TYR A 37 -4.76 -2.66 -6.97
CA TYR A 37 -6.09 -3.07 -7.33
C TYR A 37 -7.06 -2.48 -6.32
N VAL A 38 -8.06 -1.76 -6.81
CA VAL A 38 -8.98 -1.01 -5.97
C VAL A 38 -10.40 -1.45 -6.25
N CYS A 39 -11.16 -1.75 -5.20
CA CYS A 39 -12.58 -2.01 -5.36
C CYS A 39 -13.33 -0.73 -5.73
N SER A 40 -14.08 -0.76 -6.83
CA SER A 40 -14.90 0.38 -7.27
C SER A 40 -16.10 0.66 -6.37
N GLN A 41 -16.41 -0.22 -5.42
CA GLN A 41 -17.57 -0.12 -4.53
C GLN A 41 -17.18 0.26 -3.09
N CYS A 42 -16.29 -0.48 -2.43
CA CYS A 42 -15.91 -0.22 -1.03
C CYS A 42 -14.54 0.45 -0.86
N SER A 43 -13.84 0.77 -1.94
CA SER A 43 -12.49 1.38 -1.94
C SER A 43 -11.38 0.55 -1.29
N GLU A 44 -11.62 -0.74 -0.99
CA GLU A 44 -10.59 -1.67 -0.55
C GLU A 44 -9.40 -1.69 -1.53
N ARG A 45 -8.18 -1.74 -1.01
CA ARG A 45 -6.94 -1.71 -1.80
C ARG A 45 -6.18 -3.01 -1.62
N LEU A 46 -5.95 -3.71 -2.72
CA LEU A 46 -5.16 -4.94 -2.76
C LEU A 46 -3.81 -4.66 -3.42
N TYR A 47 -2.74 -5.00 -2.71
CA TYR A 47 -1.37 -4.80 -3.14
C TYR A 47 -0.71 -6.13 -3.49
N SER A 48 0.17 -6.14 -4.49
CA SER A 48 1.02 -7.30 -4.74
C SER A 48 2.01 -7.49 -3.59
N LEU A 49 2.52 -8.72 -3.45
CA LEU A 49 3.53 -9.03 -2.44
C LEU A 49 4.77 -8.13 -2.54
N ASP A 50 5.19 -7.77 -3.76
CA ASP A 50 6.35 -6.88 -3.96
C ASP A 50 6.09 -5.46 -3.45
N ILE A 51 4.86 -4.97 -3.61
CA ILE A 51 4.47 -3.66 -3.08
C ILE A 51 4.38 -3.70 -1.56
N VAL A 52 3.82 -4.77 -0.98
CA VAL A 52 3.81 -4.97 0.48
C VAL A 52 5.25 -4.98 1.04
N LYS A 53 6.16 -5.75 0.43
CA LYS A 53 7.59 -5.77 0.80
C LYS A 53 8.25 -4.39 0.68
N LYS A 54 7.87 -3.61 -0.34
CA LYS A 54 8.34 -2.22 -0.50
C LYS A 54 7.86 -1.33 0.66
N PHE A 55 6.60 -1.46 1.06
CA PHE A 55 6.06 -0.72 2.22
C PHE A 55 6.77 -1.08 3.51
N GLU A 56 7.00 -2.37 3.76
CA GLU A 56 7.72 -2.86 4.94
C GLU A 56 9.15 -2.30 5.02
N ARG A 57 9.89 -2.33 3.91
CA ARG A 57 11.25 -1.75 3.84
C ARG A 57 11.25 -0.25 4.15
N ILE A 58 10.30 0.49 3.60
CA ILE A 58 10.19 1.94 3.81
C ILE A 58 9.81 2.23 5.26
N LYS A 59 8.84 1.50 5.81
CA LYS A 59 8.48 1.62 7.22
C LYS A 59 9.69 1.38 8.12
N ALA A 60 10.45 0.31 7.88
CA ALA A 60 11.67 0.02 8.62
C ALA A 60 12.74 1.13 8.51
N GLN A 61 12.85 1.81 7.36
CA GLN A 61 13.74 2.96 7.21
C GLN A 61 13.25 4.19 7.99
N LEU A 62 11.94 4.43 8.03
CA LEU A 62 11.37 5.58 8.75
C LEU A 62 11.50 5.43 10.27
N GLU A 63 11.35 4.21 10.79
CA GLU A 63 11.53 3.87 12.21
C GLU A 63 12.97 4.00 12.71
N ARG A 64 13.97 4.09 11.81
CA ARG A 64 15.35 4.29 12.25
C ARG A 64 15.47 5.64 12.97
N PRO A 65 16.04 5.66 14.19
CA PRO A 65 16.31 6.91 14.89
C PRO A 65 17.22 7.77 14.01
N VAL A 66 16.90 9.06 13.94
CA VAL A 66 17.83 10.02 13.35
C VAL A 66 19.00 10.09 14.32
N SER A 67 20.17 9.61 13.92
CA SER A 67 21.39 9.84 14.69
C SER A 67 21.57 11.36 14.84
N PRO A 68 21.61 11.91 16.07
CA PRO A 68 21.91 13.32 16.24
C PRO A 68 23.30 13.59 15.67
N THR A 69 23.37 14.57 14.76
CA THR A 69 24.63 15.13 14.25
C THR A 69 25.12 16.17 15.23
#